data_AF-A0A820C9R2-F1
#
_entry.id   AF-A0A820C9R2-F1
#
_cell.length_a   1.000
_cell.length_b   1.000
_cell.length_c   1.000
_cell.angle_alpha   90.00
_cell.angle_beta   90.00
_cell.angle_gamma   90.00
#
_symmetry.space_group_name_H-M   'P 1'
#
loop_
_entity.id
_entity.type
_entity.pdbx_description
1 polymer ?
#
loop_
_entity_poly.entity_id
_entity_poly.type
_entity_poly.pdbx_seq_one_letter_code
_entity_poly.pdbx_strand_id
1 'polypeptide(L)'
;MTVNIASPTLTKYEQLYSKYSQTLICPCKHISINYEKFLSIEYTLHQVCTSFFITDEWIAYINVPGTGYYVTDDFRVTGPYQFETLRAFCELINNALQYYLLSPVLMNITALNSSLPSQYSQDSTIENLLNSLMIEEWNSTQIYAQYYNECQPIECTYTIRTRNNILYIITTLIGIIGGLTRVAKILVPISVKIIVYCFRKWRNRVVPQISIIQT
;
A
#
# COMPACT_ATOMS: atom_id res chain seq x y z
N MET A 1 -15.10 -26.15 9.49
CA MET A 1 -16.20 -26.01 10.47
C MET A 1 -16.87 -24.66 10.25
N THR A 2 -18.19 -24.62 10.17
CA THR A 2 -18.97 -23.38 10.00
C THR A 2 -19.64 -23.04 11.32
N VAL A 3 -19.58 -21.77 11.73
CA VAL A 3 -20.21 -21.26 12.95
C VAL A 3 -21.25 -20.22 12.55
N ASN A 4 -22.44 -20.28 13.16
CA ASN A 4 -23.53 -19.31 12.97
C ASN A 4 -23.77 -18.51 14.26
N ILE A 5 -23.98 -17.20 14.13
CA ILE A 5 -24.30 -16.27 15.21
C ILE A 5 -25.51 -15.42 14.78
N ALA A 6 -26.62 -15.55 15.50
CA ALA A 6 -27.81 -14.75 15.24
C ALA A 6 -27.65 -13.32 15.76
N SER A 7 -28.09 -12.35 14.96
CA SER A 7 -28.18 -10.90 15.28
C SER A 7 -26.99 -10.38 16.10
N PRO A 8 -25.76 -10.45 15.56
CA PRO A 8 -24.56 -10.02 16.28
C PRO A 8 -24.60 -8.51 16.52
N THR A 9 -24.08 -8.06 17.66
CA THR A 9 -23.86 -6.63 17.94
C THR A 9 -22.75 -6.04 17.06
N LEU A 10 -22.68 -4.70 16.95
CA LEU A 10 -21.63 -4.01 16.17
C LEU A 10 -20.22 -4.47 16.57
N THR A 11 -19.91 -4.46 17.87
CA THR A 11 -18.62 -4.92 18.40
C THR A 11 -18.35 -6.38 18.05
N LYS A 12 -19.40 -7.22 18.07
CA LYS A 12 -19.24 -8.63 17.72
C LYS A 12 -18.98 -8.80 16.23
N TYR A 13 -19.69 -8.06 15.40
CA TYR A 13 -19.49 -8.01 13.96
C TYR A 13 -18.06 -7.56 13.61
N GLU A 14 -17.57 -6.47 14.21
CA GLU A 14 -16.20 -5.97 14.02
C GLU A 14 -15.13 -7.00 14.38
N GLN A 15 -15.30 -7.70 15.51
CA GLN A 15 -14.40 -8.78 15.92
C GLN A 15 -14.39 -9.94 14.92
N LEU A 16 -15.57 -10.33 14.43
CA LEU A 16 -15.69 -11.41 13.44
C LEU A 16 -15.08 -10.98 12.11
N TYR A 17 -15.30 -9.75 11.68
CA TYR A 17 -14.74 -9.20 10.46
C TYR A 17 -13.22 -9.14 10.53
N SER A 18 -12.65 -8.62 11.63
CA SER A 18 -11.20 -8.58 11.86
C SER A 18 -10.55 -9.96 11.79
N LYS A 19 -11.22 -11.00 12.30
CA LYS A 19 -10.65 -12.35 12.40
C LYS A 19 -10.96 -13.27 11.20
N TYR A 20 -12.09 -13.07 10.54
CA TYR A 20 -12.63 -14.00 9.54
C TYR A 20 -13.14 -13.29 8.29
N SER A 21 -12.66 -12.07 7.98
CA SER A 21 -13.09 -11.26 6.82
C SER A 21 -13.26 -12.05 5.51
N GLN A 22 -12.37 -13.01 5.24
CA GLN A 22 -12.39 -13.80 4.01
C GLN A 22 -13.52 -14.84 3.91
N THR A 23 -14.15 -15.19 5.03
CA THR A 23 -15.16 -16.26 5.09
C THR A 23 -16.42 -15.86 5.84
N LEU A 24 -16.47 -14.63 6.35
CA LEU A 24 -17.61 -14.07 7.06
C LEU A 24 -18.70 -13.66 6.06
N ILE A 25 -19.91 -14.16 6.29
CA ILE A 25 -21.10 -13.85 5.50
C ILE A 25 -22.19 -13.40 6.47
N CYS A 26 -22.68 -12.18 6.30
CA CYS A 26 -23.68 -11.57 7.18
C CYS A 26 -24.82 -10.98 6.34
N PRO A 27 -25.91 -11.73 6.09
CA PRO A 27 -27.07 -11.19 5.38
C PRO A 27 -27.72 -10.04 6.18
N CYS A 28 -27.92 -8.90 5.51
CA CYS A 28 -28.66 -7.76 6.04
C CYS A 28 -30.17 -8.08 6.15
N LYS A 29 -30.87 -7.42 7.08
CA LYS A 29 -32.34 -7.47 7.16
C LYS A 29 -33.00 -6.86 5.93
N HIS A 30 -32.39 -5.80 5.40
CA HIS A 30 -32.85 -5.13 4.20
C HIS A 30 -32.09 -5.65 2.97
N ILE A 31 -32.82 -5.93 1.89
CA ILE A 31 -32.23 -6.35 0.60
C ILE A 31 -31.54 -5.20 -0.14
N SER A 32 -31.87 -3.96 0.23
CA SER A 32 -31.26 -2.74 -0.30
C SER A 32 -31.23 -1.65 0.76
N ILE A 33 -30.18 -0.85 0.72
CA ILE A 33 -29.97 0.30 1.61
C ILE A 33 -29.62 1.48 0.70
N ASN A 34 -30.29 2.61 0.89
CA ASN A 34 -29.90 3.84 0.19
C ASN A 34 -28.50 4.25 0.66
N TYR A 35 -27.57 4.45 -0.28
CA TYR A 35 -26.20 4.85 0.00
C TYR A 35 -26.12 6.13 0.84
N GLU A 36 -27.01 7.11 0.63
CA GLU A 36 -27.05 8.35 1.40
C GLU A 36 -27.18 8.14 2.93
N LYS A 37 -27.67 6.97 3.36
CA LYS A 37 -27.86 6.67 4.78
C LYS A 37 -26.60 6.20 5.50
N PHE A 38 -25.62 5.67 4.77
CA PHE A 38 -24.43 5.08 5.38
C PHE A 38 -23.11 5.48 4.74
N LEU A 39 -23.16 6.04 3.53
CA LEU A 39 -21.99 6.46 2.79
C LEU A 39 -21.71 7.93 3.12
N SER A 40 -20.86 8.16 4.12
CA SER A 40 -20.29 9.47 4.43
C SER A 40 -18.81 9.45 4.09
N ILE A 41 -18.47 10.00 2.92
CA ILE A 41 -17.10 9.97 2.41
C ILE A 41 -16.37 11.23 2.88
N GLU A 42 -15.53 11.08 3.90
CA GLU A 42 -14.51 12.06 4.25
C GLU A 42 -13.16 11.63 3.68
N TYR A 43 -12.44 12.57 3.09
CA TYR A 43 -11.17 12.33 2.41
C TYR A 43 -10.14 13.40 2.77
N THR A 44 -8.87 13.03 2.71
CA THR A 44 -7.75 13.97 2.73
C THR A 44 -6.93 13.81 1.46
N LEU A 45 -6.76 14.91 0.71
CA LEU A 45 -5.89 14.93 -0.45
C LEU A 45 -4.41 14.77 -0.05
N HIS A 46 -3.59 14.37 -1.01
CA HIS A 46 -2.13 14.32 -0.86
C HIS A 46 -1.58 15.62 -0.26
N GLN A 47 -0.65 15.51 0.68
CA GLN A 47 -0.10 16.63 1.48
C GLN A 47 0.45 17.79 0.62
N VAL A 48 0.83 17.50 -0.62
CA VAL A 48 1.24 18.53 -1.59
C VAL A 48 0.15 19.60 -1.81
N CYS A 49 -1.11 19.19 -1.79
CA CYS A 49 -2.28 20.07 -1.94
C CYS A 49 -2.59 20.90 -0.68
N THR A 50 -1.85 20.70 0.42
CA THR A 50 -1.87 21.57 1.61
C THR A 50 -0.48 22.10 1.98
N SER A 51 0.50 21.90 1.09
CA SER A 51 1.89 22.26 1.32
C SER A 51 2.19 23.70 0.92
N PHE A 52 3.37 24.18 1.30
CA PHE A 52 3.90 25.47 0.86
C PHE A 52 4.00 25.58 -0.67
N PHE A 53 4.15 24.46 -1.39
CA PHE A 53 4.37 24.44 -2.84
C PHE A 53 3.19 24.94 -3.69
N ILE A 54 1.99 25.03 -3.13
CA ILE A 54 0.81 25.57 -3.83
C ILE A 54 0.52 27.03 -3.44
N THR A 55 1.32 27.63 -2.55
CA THR A 55 1.10 29.00 -2.08
C THR A 55 1.63 30.03 -3.07
N ASP A 56 1.03 31.21 -3.09
CA ASP A 56 1.54 32.34 -3.86
C ASP A 56 2.96 32.73 -3.43
N GLU A 57 3.30 32.58 -2.15
CA GLU A 57 4.62 32.88 -1.61
C GLU A 57 5.71 32.01 -2.26
N TRP A 58 5.49 30.71 -2.36
CA TRP A 58 6.42 29.80 -3.04
C TRP A 58 6.57 30.15 -4.52
N ILE A 59 5.45 30.34 -5.22
CA ILE A 59 5.42 30.62 -6.66
C ILE A 59 6.14 31.94 -6.96
N ALA A 60 5.91 32.97 -6.14
CA ALA A 60 6.62 34.25 -6.25
C ALA A 60 8.11 34.12 -5.92
N TYR A 61 8.46 33.32 -4.90
CA TYR A 61 9.86 33.10 -4.49
C TYR A 61 10.71 32.46 -5.60
N ILE A 62 10.14 31.54 -6.38
CA ILE A 62 10.87 30.89 -7.48
C ILE A 62 10.82 31.69 -8.79
N ASN A 63 9.85 32.62 -8.93
CA ASN A 63 9.72 33.52 -10.06
C ASN A 63 10.69 34.71 -9.94
N VAL A 64 11.99 34.42 -9.93
CA VAL A 64 13.04 35.44 -9.91
C VAL A 64 13.56 35.65 -11.33
N PRO A 65 13.64 36.90 -11.85
CA PRO A 65 14.18 37.15 -13.17
C PRO A 65 15.61 36.61 -13.29
N GLY A 66 15.80 35.66 -14.20
CA GLY A 66 17.11 35.08 -14.48
C GLY A 66 18.08 36.16 -14.95
N THR A 67 19.34 36.03 -14.53
CA THR A 67 20.46 36.81 -15.07
C THR A 67 20.61 36.43 -16.55
N GLY A 68 20.05 37.27 -17.42
CA GLY A 68 19.80 37.03 -18.84
C GLY A 68 20.69 36.00 -19.52
N TYR A 69 20.14 34.80 -19.73
CA TYR A 69 20.51 33.89 -20.80
C TYR A 69 19.31 32.96 -21.03
N TYR A 70 18.81 32.91 -22.27
CA TYR A 70 17.68 32.06 -22.64
C TYR A 70 18.08 30.59 -22.45
N VAL A 71 17.50 29.95 -21.44
CA VAL A 71 17.47 28.49 -21.39
C VAL A 71 16.04 28.12 -21.06
N THR A 72 15.36 27.51 -22.02
CA THR A 72 14.05 26.85 -21.80
C THR A 72 14.11 25.80 -20.68
N ASP A 73 15.31 25.43 -20.23
CA ASP A 73 15.61 24.52 -19.12
C ASP A 73 15.83 25.25 -17.77
N ASP A 74 15.74 26.58 -17.70
CA ASP A 74 15.80 27.28 -16.41
C ASP A 74 14.51 27.03 -15.63
N PHE A 75 14.63 26.27 -14.54
CA PHE A 75 13.53 25.95 -13.65
C PHE A 75 12.82 27.19 -13.09
N ARG A 76 13.50 28.34 -12.96
CA ARG A 76 12.87 29.58 -12.49
C ARG A 76 11.86 30.14 -13.50
N VAL A 77 11.99 29.77 -14.78
CA VAL A 77 11.08 30.17 -15.85
C VAL A 77 9.89 29.21 -15.94
N THR A 78 10.12 27.90 -15.82
CA THR A 78 9.06 26.88 -16.00
C THR A 78 8.39 26.43 -14.70
N GLY A 79 9.13 26.45 -13.59
CA GLY A 79 8.69 26.05 -12.25
C GLY A 79 7.43 26.77 -11.76
N PRO A 80 7.33 28.11 -11.81
CA PRO A 80 6.12 28.83 -11.41
C PRO A 80 4.87 28.27 -12.09
N TYR A 81 4.91 28.04 -13.41
CA TYR A 81 3.79 27.50 -14.16
C TYR A 81 3.45 26.05 -13.76
N GLN A 82 4.45 25.24 -13.42
CA GLN A 82 4.23 23.88 -12.95
C GLN A 82 3.53 23.86 -11.57
N PHE A 83 3.94 24.70 -10.64
CA PHE A 83 3.30 24.80 -9.32
C PHE A 83 1.93 25.48 -9.38
N GLU A 84 1.73 26.45 -10.27
CA GLU A 84 0.41 26.98 -10.62
C GLU A 84 -0.53 25.88 -11.13
N THR A 85 -0.03 25.04 -12.04
CA THR A 85 -0.80 23.90 -12.57
C THR A 85 -1.12 22.90 -11.46
N LEU A 86 -0.17 22.63 -10.56
CA LEU A 86 -0.39 21.76 -9.40
C LEU A 86 -1.46 22.32 -8.46
N ARG A 87 -1.43 23.62 -8.16
CA ARG A 87 -2.49 24.29 -7.37
C ARG A 87 -3.84 24.13 -8.04
N ALA A 88 -3.94 24.48 -9.32
CA ALA A 88 -5.19 24.38 -10.07
C ALA A 88 -5.70 22.93 -10.10
N PHE A 89 -4.80 21.95 -10.19
CA PHE A 89 -5.16 20.53 -10.14
C PHE A 89 -5.72 20.12 -8.77
N CYS A 90 -5.08 20.54 -7.67
CA CYS A 90 -5.56 20.31 -6.31
C CYS A 90 -6.96 20.92 -6.09
N GLU A 91 -7.19 22.15 -6.57
CA GLU A 91 -8.50 22.82 -6.51
C GLU A 91 -9.54 22.09 -7.34
N LEU A 92 -9.19 21.66 -8.56
CA LEU A 92 -10.08 20.96 -9.46
C LEU A 92 -10.51 19.60 -8.88
N ILE A 93 -9.59 18.84 -8.31
CA ILE A 93 -9.90 17.58 -7.62
C ILE A 93 -10.84 17.84 -6.44
N ASN A 94 -10.51 18.83 -5.59
CA ASN A 94 -11.33 19.14 -4.43
C ASN A 94 -12.76 19.52 -4.87
N ASN A 95 -12.90 20.38 -5.86
CA ASN A 95 -14.21 20.79 -6.39
C ASN A 95 -14.97 19.61 -7.00
N ALA A 96 -14.29 18.74 -7.76
CA ALA A 96 -14.91 17.55 -8.32
C ALA A 96 -15.41 16.61 -7.21
N LEU A 97 -14.58 16.34 -6.20
CA LEU A 97 -14.96 15.49 -5.07
C LEU A 97 -16.11 16.10 -4.27
N GLN A 98 -16.08 17.39 -3.97
CA GLN A 98 -17.20 18.09 -3.33
C GLN A 98 -18.48 17.96 -4.16
N TYR A 99 -18.40 18.16 -5.47
CA TYR A 99 -19.55 18.04 -6.36
C TYR A 99 -20.11 16.61 -6.42
N TYR A 100 -19.27 15.59 -6.66
CA TYR A 100 -19.73 14.21 -6.81
C TYR A 100 -20.14 13.55 -5.49
N LEU A 101 -19.55 13.94 -4.36
CA LEU A 101 -19.83 13.34 -3.05
C LEU A 101 -20.98 14.03 -2.30
N LEU A 102 -21.21 15.33 -2.51
CA LEU A 102 -22.25 16.09 -1.81
C LEU A 102 -23.48 16.40 -2.67
N SER A 103 -23.45 16.13 -3.99
CA SER A 103 -24.62 16.36 -4.84
C SER A 103 -25.64 15.23 -4.67
N PRO A 104 -26.89 15.54 -4.26
CA PRO A 104 -27.99 14.58 -4.19
C PRO A 104 -28.57 14.26 -5.58
N VAL A 105 -27.87 14.63 -6.66
CA VAL A 105 -28.22 14.14 -8.00
C VAL A 105 -28.03 12.65 -7.96
N LEU A 106 -29.16 11.93 -7.87
CA LEU A 106 -29.34 10.52 -8.15
C LEU A 106 -28.20 10.06 -9.04
N MET A 107 -27.16 9.45 -8.46
CA MET A 107 -26.11 8.85 -9.24
C MET A 107 -26.85 7.85 -10.13
N ASN A 108 -27.04 8.20 -11.40
CA ASN A 108 -27.59 7.30 -12.38
C ASN A 108 -26.45 6.35 -12.71
N ILE A 109 -26.15 5.46 -11.76
CA ILE A 109 -25.08 4.48 -11.86
C ILE A 109 -25.59 3.47 -12.88
N THR A 110 -25.30 3.74 -14.14
CA THR A 110 -25.35 2.72 -15.18
C THR A 110 -24.27 1.70 -14.87
N ALA A 111 -24.66 0.43 -14.80
CA ALA A 111 -23.70 -0.65 -14.65
C ALA A 111 -22.66 -0.56 -15.77
N LEU A 112 -21.38 -0.76 -15.41
CA LEU A 112 -20.27 -0.70 -16.36
C LEU A 112 -20.51 -1.70 -17.50
N ASN A 113 -20.42 -1.23 -18.74
CA ASN A 113 -20.60 -2.09 -19.91
C ASN A 113 -19.26 -2.76 -20.24
N SER A 114 -19.19 -4.08 -20.06
CA SER A 114 -18.00 -4.90 -20.31
C SER A 114 -17.48 -4.86 -21.75
N SER A 115 -18.31 -4.41 -22.70
CA SER A 115 -17.97 -4.34 -24.13
C SER A 115 -17.33 -3.02 -24.54
N LEU A 116 -17.28 -2.03 -23.64
CA LEU A 116 -16.63 -0.75 -23.87
C LEU A 116 -15.22 -0.74 -23.27
N PRO A 117 -14.24 -0.08 -23.92
CA PRO A 117 -12.92 0.09 -23.35
C PRO A 117 -13.01 0.94 -22.07
N SER A 118 -12.53 0.36 -20.97
CA SER A 118 -12.40 1.02 -19.66
C SER A 118 -10.92 1.33 -19.40
N GLN A 119 -10.66 2.41 -18.67
CA GLN A 119 -9.31 2.74 -18.19
C GLN A 119 -8.75 1.64 -17.27
N TYR A 120 -9.63 0.90 -16.58
CA TYR A 120 -9.27 -0.16 -15.63
C TYR A 120 -9.81 -1.52 -16.09
N SER A 121 -9.00 -2.57 -15.92
CA SER A 121 -9.40 -3.96 -16.14
C SER A 121 -10.50 -4.38 -15.16
N GLN A 122 -11.36 -5.32 -15.55
CA GLN A 122 -12.35 -5.93 -14.65
C GLN A 122 -11.69 -6.66 -13.47
N ASP A 123 -10.44 -7.11 -13.62
CA ASP A 123 -9.67 -7.77 -12.57
C ASP A 123 -8.98 -6.78 -11.61
N SER A 124 -9.17 -5.47 -11.82
CA SER A 124 -8.58 -4.45 -10.93
C SER A 124 -9.23 -4.55 -9.55
N THR A 125 -8.41 -4.58 -8.50
CA THR A 125 -8.92 -4.51 -7.12
C THR A 125 -9.44 -3.11 -6.82
N ILE A 126 -10.37 -3.00 -5.88
CA ILE A 126 -10.86 -1.70 -5.38
C ILE A 126 -9.68 -0.85 -4.90
N GLU A 127 -8.70 -1.44 -4.21
CA GLU A 127 -7.48 -0.76 -3.77
C GLU A 127 -6.70 -0.14 -4.94
N ASN A 128 -6.52 -0.86 -6.06
CA ASN A 128 -5.80 -0.31 -7.22
C ASN A 128 -6.53 0.88 -7.84
N LEU A 129 -7.88 0.85 -7.83
CA LEU A 129 -8.70 1.97 -8.31
C LEU A 129 -8.55 3.19 -7.38
N LEU A 130 -8.58 2.96 -6.06
CA LEU A 130 -8.44 4.02 -5.06
C LEU A 130 -7.04 4.63 -5.03
N ASN A 131 -5.98 3.82 -5.18
CA ASN A 131 -4.59 4.31 -5.20
C ASN A 131 -4.27 5.21 -6.40
N SER A 132 -5.10 5.17 -7.45
CA SER A 132 -4.97 6.07 -8.59
C SER A 132 -5.59 7.45 -8.31
N LEU A 133 -6.30 7.61 -7.19
CA LEU A 133 -6.79 8.88 -6.69
C LEU A 133 -5.72 9.48 -5.77
N MET A 134 -5.49 10.80 -5.83
CA MET A 134 -4.56 11.51 -4.93
C MET A 134 -5.11 11.67 -3.50
N ILE A 135 -5.74 10.62 -2.97
CA ILE A 135 -6.37 10.58 -1.66
C ILE A 135 -5.53 9.66 -0.78
N GLU A 136 -4.98 10.22 0.30
CA GLU A 136 -4.08 9.49 1.20
C GLU A 136 -4.86 8.67 2.23
N GLU A 137 -5.93 9.27 2.76
CA GLU A 137 -6.73 8.64 3.81
C GLU A 137 -8.22 8.79 3.52
N TRP A 138 -8.92 7.70 3.78
CA TRP A 138 -10.37 7.61 3.79
C TRP A 138 -10.83 7.39 5.23
N ASN A 139 -11.74 8.20 5.75
CA ASN A 139 -12.28 7.96 7.09
C ASN A 139 -13.37 6.87 7.06
N SER A 140 -12.95 5.61 6.93
CA SER A 140 -13.88 4.48 6.77
C SER A 140 -14.61 4.08 8.05
N THR A 141 -14.14 4.53 9.22
CA THR A 141 -14.67 4.08 10.52
C THR A 141 -16.15 4.45 10.72
N GLN A 142 -16.54 5.66 10.32
CA GLN A 142 -17.92 6.13 10.40
C GLN A 142 -18.83 5.37 9.41
N ILE A 143 -18.34 5.11 8.19
CA ILE A 143 -19.08 4.41 7.13
C ILE A 143 -19.47 3.00 7.57
N TYR A 144 -18.53 2.26 8.17
CA TYR A 144 -18.79 0.89 8.63
C TYR A 144 -19.85 0.82 9.74
N ALA A 145 -19.79 1.74 10.70
CA ALA A 145 -20.75 1.79 11.79
C ALA A 145 -22.16 2.16 11.27
N GLN A 146 -22.26 3.17 10.40
CA GLN A 146 -23.52 3.56 9.78
C GLN A 146 -24.09 2.45 8.90
N TYR A 147 -23.24 1.76 8.12
CA TYR A 147 -23.66 0.62 7.30
C TYR A 147 -24.22 -0.50 8.15
N TYR A 148 -23.53 -0.87 9.25
CA TYR A 148 -24.03 -1.88 10.17
C TYR A 148 -25.40 -1.48 10.78
N ASN A 149 -25.56 -0.20 11.17
CA ASN A 149 -26.79 0.29 11.77
C ASN A 149 -28.00 0.26 10.81
N GLU A 150 -27.77 0.50 9.52
CA GLU A 150 -28.79 0.36 8.48
C GLU A 150 -29.01 -1.11 8.05
N CYS A 151 -27.94 -1.90 7.94
CA CYS A 151 -27.98 -3.29 7.50
C CYS A 151 -28.65 -4.21 8.52
N GLN A 152 -28.36 -4.01 9.81
CA GLN A 152 -28.80 -4.83 10.94
C GLN A 152 -28.80 -6.33 10.62
N PRO A 153 -27.63 -6.98 10.55
CA PRO A 153 -27.53 -8.35 10.04
C PRO A 153 -28.43 -9.32 10.81
N ILE A 154 -29.13 -10.18 10.07
CA ILE A 154 -30.05 -11.19 10.63
C ILE A 154 -29.24 -12.22 11.42
N GLU A 155 -28.16 -12.68 10.79
CA GLU A 155 -27.19 -13.61 11.32
C GLU A 155 -25.84 -13.38 10.63
N CYS A 156 -24.78 -13.93 11.21
CA CYS A 156 -23.47 -13.99 10.59
C CYS A 156 -22.94 -15.41 10.67
N THR A 157 -22.50 -15.93 9.53
CA THR A 157 -21.86 -17.24 9.41
C THR A 157 -20.42 -17.07 8.99
N TYR A 158 -19.52 -17.86 9.56
CA TYR A 158 -18.13 -17.88 9.11
C TYR A 158 -17.57 -19.30 9.13
N THR A 159 -16.62 -19.55 8.22
CA THR A 159 -15.92 -20.84 8.16
C THR A 159 -14.52 -20.70 8.73
N ILE A 160 -14.21 -21.57 9.68
CA ILE A 160 -12.85 -21.70 10.20
C ILE A 160 -12.06 -22.51 9.18
N ARG A 161 -11.17 -21.82 8.45
CA ARG A 161 -10.19 -22.47 7.59
C ARG A 161 -9.06 -22.99 8.47
N THR A 162 -9.01 -24.30 8.66
CA THR A 162 -7.76 -24.94 9.05
C THR A 162 -6.84 -24.81 7.84
N ARG A 163 -5.80 -23.98 7.93
CA ARG A 163 -4.71 -24.09 6.95
C ARG A 163 -4.23 -25.53 7.07
N ASN A 164 -4.44 -26.36 6.04
CA ASN A 164 -3.83 -27.68 5.93
C ASN A 164 -2.33 -27.49 5.80
N ASN A 165 -1.73 -27.20 6.96
CA ASN A 165 -0.38 -26.75 7.13
C ASN A 165 0.59 -27.92 6.91
N ILE A 166 0.10 -29.15 6.75
CA ILE A 166 0.94 -30.32 6.58
C ILE A 166 1.77 -30.19 5.30
N LEU A 167 1.16 -29.86 4.15
CA LEU A 167 1.92 -29.69 2.92
C LEU A 167 2.91 -28.53 3.01
N TYR A 168 2.50 -27.41 3.62
CA TYR A 168 3.36 -26.24 3.81
C TYR A 168 4.51 -26.51 4.79
N ILE A 169 4.28 -27.22 5.89
CA ILE A 169 5.30 -27.68 6.84
C ILE A 169 6.28 -28.62 6.14
N ILE A 170 5.78 -29.58 5.35
CA ILE A 170 6.62 -30.51 4.59
C ILE A 170 7.47 -29.76 3.55
N THR A 171 6.90 -28.86 2.74
CA THR A 171 7.65 -28.12 1.73
C THR A 171 8.67 -27.17 2.37
N THR A 172 8.33 -26.58 3.51
CA THR A 172 9.25 -25.73 4.29
C THR A 172 10.41 -26.56 4.85
N LEU A 173 10.16 -27.74 5.42
CA LEU A 173 11.21 -28.64 5.92
C LEU A 173 12.15 -29.10 4.79
N ILE A 174 11.59 -29.51 3.65
CA ILE A 174 12.38 -29.89 2.46
C ILE A 174 13.23 -28.70 1.98
N GLY A 175 12.66 -27.50 1.92
CA GLY A 175 13.35 -26.28 1.54
C GLY A 175 14.51 -25.92 2.48
N ILE A 176 14.30 -26.01 3.80
CA ILE A 176 15.33 -25.73 4.81
C ILE A 176 16.47 -26.75 4.73
N ILE A 177 16.16 -28.05 4.68
CA ILE A 177 17.18 -29.11 4.60
C ILE A 177 17.99 -28.97 3.29
N GLY A 178 17.31 -28.74 2.17
CA GLY A 178 17.94 -28.57 0.87
C GLY A 178 18.81 -27.32 0.79
N GLY A 179 18.30 -26.19 1.27
CA GLY A 179 19.02 -24.91 1.31
C GLY A 179 20.24 -24.95 2.23
N LEU A 180 20.06 -25.43 3.46
CA LEU A 180 21.14 -25.48 4.45
C LEU A 180 22.30 -26.35 3.97
N THR A 181 22.01 -27.50 3.36
CA THR A 181 23.04 -28.41 2.85
C THR A 181 23.80 -27.81 1.66
N ARG A 182 23.11 -27.12 0.74
CA ARG A 182 23.73 -26.42 -0.40
C ARG A 182 24.63 -25.29 0.06
N VAL A 183 24.13 -24.44 0.97
CA VAL A 183 24.85 -23.28 1.47
C VAL A 183 26.06 -23.69 2.30
N ALA A 184 25.94 -24.70 3.17
CA ALA A 184 27.05 -25.20 3.96
C ALA A 184 28.21 -25.71 3.09
N LYS A 185 27.92 -26.44 2.00
CA LYS A 185 28.94 -26.92 1.07
C LYS A 185 29.70 -25.80 0.34
N ILE A 186 29.09 -24.63 0.17
CA ILE A 186 29.72 -23.46 -0.45
C ILE A 186 30.48 -22.63 0.59
N LEU A 187 29.89 -22.42 1.76
CA LEU A 187 30.49 -21.58 2.81
C LEU A 187 31.71 -22.22 3.46
N VAL A 188 31.72 -23.54 3.68
CA VAL A 188 32.85 -24.26 4.33
C VAL A 188 34.18 -24.09 3.59
N PRO A 189 34.31 -24.33 2.27
CA PRO A 189 35.59 -24.14 1.59
C PRO A 189 36.02 -22.67 1.55
N ILE A 190 35.07 -21.74 1.49
CA ILE A 190 35.36 -20.29 1.51
C ILE A 190 35.90 -19.89 2.89
N SER A 191 35.23 -20.29 3.97
CA SER A 191 35.66 -19.97 5.33
C SER A 191 37.03 -20.58 5.66
N VAL A 192 37.29 -21.83 5.27
CA VAL A 192 38.60 -22.47 5.47
C VAL A 192 39.70 -21.74 4.68
N LYS A 193 39.46 -21.36 3.42
CA LYS A 193 40.44 -20.58 2.64
C LYS A 193 40.77 -19.25 3.29
N ILE A 194 39.77 -18.54 3.81
CA ILE A 194 39.96 -17.28 4.52
C ILE A 194 40.76 -17.49 5.81
N ILE A 195 40.42 -18.50 6.61
CA ILE A 195 41.13 -18.83 7.85
C ILE A 195 42.61 -19.17 7.55
N VAL A 196 42.87 -20.04 6.58
CA VAL A 196 44.23 -20.43 6.18
C VAL A 196 45.01 -19.23 5.63
N TYR A 197 44.38 -18.38 4.83
CA TYR A 197 44.99 -17.14 4.32
C TYR A 197 45.40 -16.22 5.48
N CYS A 198 44.50 -15.97 6.43
CA CYS A 198 44.77 -15.15 7.60
C CYS A 198 45.90 -15.75 8.47
N PHE A 199 45.89 -17.06 8.72
CA PHE A 199 46.95 -17.75 9.47
C PHE A 199 48.32 -17.66 8.76
N ARG A 200 48.38 -17.86 7.44
CA ARG A 200 49.63 -17.71 6.66
C ARG A 200 50.15 -16.29 6.73
N LYS A 201 49.27 -15.30 6.56
CA LYS A 201 49.63 -13.88 6.64
C LYS A 201 50.14 -13.49 8.02
N TRP A 202 49.54 -14.02 9.09
CA TRP A 202 49.99 -13.80 10.46
C TRP A 202 51.34 -14.47 10.75
N ARG A 203 51.52 -15.74 10.34
CA ARG A 203 52.79 -16.47 10.52
C ARG A 203 53.97 -15.80 9.81
N ASN A 204 53.77 -15.29 8.60
CA ASN A 204 54.80 -14.57 7.84
C ASN A 204 55.18 -13.21 8.47
N ARG A 205 54.35 -12.64 9.36
CA ARG A 205 54.71 -11.43 10.11
C ARG A 205 55.52 -11.70 11.38
N VAL A 206 55.56 -12.95 11.85
CA VAL A 206 56.18 -13.31 13.15
C VAL A 206 57.54 -14.01 12.99
N VAL A 207 57.86 -14.61 11.83
CA VAL A 207 59.15 -15.29 11.58
C VAL A 207 60.04 -14.47 10.62
N PRO A 208 61.19 -13.89 11.05
CA PRO A 208 62.17 -13.25 10.17
C PRO A 208 63.05 -14.29 9.45
N GLN A 209 63.50 -13.99 8.22
CA GLN A 209 64.46 -14.84 7.49
C GLN A 209 65.81 -14.91 8.24
N ILE A 210 66.20 -16.12 8.65
CA ILE A 210 67.55 -16.41 9.14
C ILE A 210 68.47 -16.50 7.91
N SER A 211 69.29 -15.47 7.69
CA SER A 211 70.38 -15.47 6.72
C SER A 211 71.53 -16.32 7.25
N ILE A 212 71.82 -17.45 6.61
CA ILE A 212 73.06 -18.21 6.85
C ILE A 212 74.19 -17.46 6.14
N ILE A 213 75.12 -16.90 6.93
CA ILE A 213 76.37 -16.27 6.47
C ILE A 213 77.51 -17.28 6.53
N GLN A 214 78.14 -17.47 5.36
CA GLN A 214 79.53 -17.80 5.01
C GLN A 214 80.42 -18.62 5.97
N THR A 215 81.04 -19.67 5.40
CA THR A 215 82.50 -19.71 5.14
C THR A 215 82.74 -20.39 3.80
#